data_AF-A0AAQ0BSC2-F1
#
_entry.id   AF-A0AAQ0BSC2-F1
#
_cell.length_a   1.000
_cell.length_b   1.000
_cell.length_c   1.000
_cell.angle_alpha   90.00
_cell.angle_beta   90.00
_cell.angle_gamma   90.00
#
_symmetry.space_group_name_H-M   'P 1'
#
loop_
_entity.id
_entity.type
_entity.pdbx_description
1 polymer ?
#
loop_
_entity_poly.entity_id
_entity_poly.type
_entity_poly.pdbx_seq_one_letter_code
_entity_poly.pdbx_strand_id
1 'polypeptide(L)'
;MALAERQTVETETQARQILKRQGGYRDPLSGEWYPFPAPEAPVALLSKFPELAEMSRGANARLKLLHHRAARYEQLLTELQAAGSIEFYEPGTLLPLHPSELITDPIVDMDRIAEQIMEYAKARAMAPPSLAALPSAASKGSSKLTPAQHAEIRRRAGNGESQTKLAAEFGVSQPAISKICRGKKTASGPALASWIPR
;
A
#
# COMPACT_ATOMS: atom_id res chain seq x y z
N MET A 1 -12.95 -25.90 49.35
CA MET A 1 -13.19 -25.84 47.89
C MET A 1 -12.78 -24.51 47.26
N ALA A 2 -13.18 -23.36 47.79
CA ALA A 2 -12.86 -22.04 47.19
C ALA A 2 -11.36 -21.70 47.06
N LEU A 3 -10.46 -22.32 47.85
CA LEU A 3 -9.02 -22.07 47.74
C LEU A 3 -8.39 -22.79 46.53
N ALA A 4 -8.90 -23.97 46.16
CA ALA A 4 -8.36 -24.76 45.05
C ALA A 4 -8.75 -24.16 43.70
N GLU A 5 -9.99 -23.66 43.57
CA GLU A 5 -10.46 -22.99 42.35
C GLU A 5 -9.66 -21.71 42.04
N ARG A 6 -9.26 -20.96 43.07
CA ARG A 6 -8.43 -19.75 42.90
C ARG A 6 -7.04 -20.08 42.36
N GLN A 7 -6.42 -21.18 42.82
CA GLN A 7 -5.10 -21.61 42.35
C GLN A 7 -5.13 -22.05 40.87
N THR A 8 -6.21 -22.71 40.43
CA THR A 8 -6.35 -23.14 39.02
C THR A 8 -6.48 -21.94 38.07
N VAL A 9 -7.26 -20.92 38.43
CA VAL A 9 -7.45 -19.73 37.58
C VAL A 9 -6.16 -18.90 37.46
N GLU A 10 -5.39 -18.82 38.55
CA GLU A 10 -4.12 -18.07 38.57
C GLU A 10 -3.04 -18.76 37.71
N THR A 11 -2.92 -20.08 37.81
CA THR A 11 -1.98 -20.87 36.99
C THR A 11 -2.32 -20.82 35.50
N GLU A 12 -3.60 -20.88 35.13
CA GLU A 12 -4.03 -20.75 33.73
C GLU A 12 -3.75 -19.35 33.17
N THR A 13 -3.97 -18.31 33.98
CA THR A 13 -3.67 -16.92 33.59
C THR A 13 -2.16 -16.72 33.38
N GLN A 14 -1.34 -17.30 34.24
CA GLN A 14 0.12 -17.23 34.13
C GLN A 14 0.63 -17.99 32.90
N ALA A 15 0.08 -19.18 32.61
CA ALA A 15 0.40 -19.94 31.40
C ALA A 15 0.06 -19.15 30.12
N ARG A 16 -1.09 -18.48 30.09
CA ARG A 16 -1.49 -17.60 28.97
C ARG A 16 -0.54 -16.42 28.77
N GLN A 17 -0.06 -15.80 29.84
CA GLN A 17 0.92 -14.71 29.75
C GLN A 17 2.28 -15.18 29.21
N ILE A 18 2.71 -16.40 29.59
CA ILE A 18 3.95 -17.00 29.08
C ILE A 18 3.82 -17.30 27.58
N LEU A 19 2.72 -17.93 27.14
CA LEU A 19 2.48 -18.22 25.73
C LEU A 19 2.40 -16.95 24.87
N LYS A 20 1.78 -15.89 25.38
CA LYS A 20 1.71 -14.59 24.69
C LYS A 20 3.10 -13.95 24.54
N ARG A 21 4.00 -14.11 25.53
CA ARG A 21 5.38 -13.63 25.45
C ARG A 21 6.26 -14.47 24.52
N GLN A 22 6.00 -15.77 24.44
CA GLN A 22 6.75 -16.71 23.60
C GLN A 22 6.21 -16.82 22.18
N GLY A 23 5.22 -15.98 21.82
CA GLY A 23 4.70 -15.87 20.47
C GLY A 23 3.73 -16.98 20.05
N GLY A 24 3.06 -17.68 20.98
CA GLY A 24 2.07 -18.72 20.68
C GLY A 24 0.94 -18.25 19.75
N TYR A 25 0.27 -19.19 19.07
CA TYR A 25 -0.87 -18.90 18.20
C TYR A 25 -2.19 -19.25 18.92
N ARG A 26 -3.23 -18.45 18.69
CA ARG A 26 -4.59 -18.73 19.19
C ARG A 26 -5.40 -19.39 18.09
N ASP A 27 -5.84 -20.62 18.34
CA ASP A 27 -6.70 -21.34 17.41
C ASP A 27 -8.06 -20.62 17.29
N PRO A 28 -8.48 -20.22 16.08
CA PRO A 28 -9.73 -19.49 15.87
C PRO A 28 -10.99 -20.33 16.11
N LEU A 29 -10.89 -21.67 16.08
CA LEU A 29 -12.04 -22.56 16.26
C LEU A 29 -12.28 -22.90 17.73
N SER A 30 -11.23 -23.31 18.45
CA SER A 30 -11.32 -23.65 19.88
C SER A 30 -11.16 -22.44 20.80
N GLY A 31 -10.49 -21.37 20.34
CA GLY A 31 -10.13 -20.22 21.16
C GLY A 31 -8.96 -20.46 22.13
N GLU A 32 -8.40 -21.68 22.13
CA GLU A 32 -7.26 -22.08 22.96
C GLU A 32 -5.93 -21.55 22.42
N TRP A 33 -4.96 -21.40 23.32
CA TRP A 33 -3.62 -20.95 22.99
C TRP A 33 -2.68 -22.14 22.88
N TYR A 34 -2.00 -22.26 21.74
CA TYR A 34 -0.99 -23.28 21.49
C TYR A 34 0.40 -22.65 21.41
N PRO A 35 1.43 -23.28 22.01
CA PRO A 35 2.81 -22.86 21.77
C PRO A 35 3.12 -23.01 20.28
N PHE A 36 3.91 -22.10 19.69
CA PHE A 36 4.46 -22.37 18.37
C PHE A 36 5.28 -23.66 18.46
N PRO A 37 5.08 -24.63 17.55
CA PRO A 37 5.91 -25.82 17.56
C PRO A 37 7.37 -25.39 17.41
N ALA A 38 8.24 -25.89 18.29
CA ALA A 38 9.68 -25.74 18.14
C ALA A 38 10.08 -26.19 16.72
N PRO A 39 11.03 -25.54 16.05
CA PRO A 39 11.38 -25.82 14.65
C PRO A 39 11.81 -27.28 14.41
N GLU A 40 12.19 -28.01 15.45
CA GLU A 40 12.52 -29.45 15.42
C GLU A 40 11.30 -30.40 15.49
N ALA A 41 10.15 -29.94 16.00
CA ALA A 41 8.95 -30.76 16.18
C ALA A 41 8.21 -31.21 14.90
N PRO A 42 8.29 -30.54 13.73
CA PRO A 42 7.50 -30.93 12.56
C PRO A 42 7.84 -32.32 12.03
N VAL A 43 9.10 -32.75 12.14
CA VAL A 43 9.58 -33.94 11.42
C VAL A 43 8.91 -35.22 11.93
N ALA A 44 8.74 -35.37 13.25
CA ALA A 44 8.12 -36.55 13.86
C ALA A 44 6.59 -36.61 13.68
N LEU A 45 5.95 -35.45 13.54
CA LEU A 45 4.50 -35.33 13.31
C LEU A 45 4.16 -35.55 11.82
N LEU A 46 5.00 -35.04 10.90
CA LEU A 46 4.84 -35.23 9.46
C LEU A 46 5.03 -36.69 9.03
N SER A 47 5.82 -37.49 9.75
CA SER A 47 5.91 -38.94 9.51
C SER A 47 4.62 -39.71 9.82
N LYS A 48 3.73 -39.15 10.66
CA LYS A 48 2.43 -39.77 10.96
C LYS A 48 1.32 -39.37 9.98
N PHE A 49 1.55 -38.33 9.17
CA PHE A 49 0.56 -37.75 8.25
C PHE A 49 1.22 -37.41 6.90
N PRO A 50 1.37 -38.40 5.99
CA PRO A 50 2.07 -38.21 4.71
C PRO A 50 1.44 -37.13 3.82
N GLU A 51 0.13 -36.91 3.91
CA GLU A 51 -0.59 -35.86 3.19
C GLU A 51 -0.15 -34.45 3.63
N LEU A 52 0.08 -34.23 4.94
CA LEU A 52 0.59 -32.96 5.46
C LEU A 52 2.05 -32.72 5.03
N ALA A 53 2.83 -33.79 4.82
CA ALA A 53 4.19 -33.69 4.29
C ALA A 53 4.21 -33.27 2.82
N GLU A 54 3.25 -33.73 2.01
CA GLU A 54 3.08 -33.25 0.63
C GLU A 54 2.62 -31.79 0.57
N MET A 55 1.64 -31.40 1.40
CA MET A 55 1.21 -30.01 1.51
C MET A 55 2.33 -29.09 1.98
N SER A 56 3.13 -29.52 2.96
CA SER A 56 4.30 -28.76 3.45
C SER A 56 5.40 -28.65 2.40
N ARG A 57 5.64 -29.70 1.60
CA ARG A 57 6.57 -29.63 0.45
C ARG A 57 6.07 -28.63 -0.61
N GLY A 58 4.77 -28.63 -0.92
CA GLY A 58 4.15 -27.65 -1.79
C GLY A 58 4.24 -26.22 -1.26
N ALA A 59 3.98 -26.01 0.03
CA ALA A 59 4.08 -24.71 0.69
C ALA A 59 5.52 -24.18 0.72
N ASN A 60 6.50 -25.05 1.02
CA ASN A 60 7.92 -24.69 1.00
C ASN A 60 8.41 -24.38 -0.42
N ALA A 61 7.94 -25.10 -1.44
CA ALA A 61 8.25 -24.80 -2.84
C ALA A 61 7.69 -23.42 -3.25
N ARG A 62 6.47 -23.09 -2.83
CA ARG A 62 5.86 -21.77 -3.06
C ARG A 62 6.62 -20.65 -2.35
N LEU A 63 7.04 -20.86 -1.10
CA LEU A 63 7.82 -19.88 -0.34
C LEU A 63 9.19 -19.63 -1.00
N LYS A 64 9.88 -20.69 -1.45
CA LYS A 64 11.13 -20.57 -2.22
C LYS A 64 10.94 -19.78 -3.52
N LEU A 65 9.84 -20.01 -4.24
CA LEU A 65 9.52 -19.25 -5.45
C LEU A 65 9.28 -17.76 -5.15
N LEU A 66 8.59 -17.43 -4.06
CA LEU A 66 8.37 -16.05 -3.63
C LEU A 66 9.69 -15.36 -3.26
N HIS A 67 10.59 -16.04 -2.52
CA HIS A 67 11.91 -15.49 -2.21
C HIS A 67 12.75 -15.24 -3.48
N HIS A 68 12.74 -16.17 -4.44
CA HIS A 68 13.44 -15.99 -5.71
C HIS A 68 12.86 -14.81 -6.50
N ARG A 69 11.53 -14.66 -6.55
CA ARG A 69 10.88 -13.51 -7.19
C ARG A 69 11.23 -12.19 -6.51
N ALA A 70 11.22 -12.14 -5.18
CA ALA A 70 11.62 -10.97 -4.41
C ALA A 70 13.07 -10.55 -4.72
N ALA A 71 14.00 -11.52 -4.74
CA ALA A 71 15.39 -11.27 -5.12
C ALA A 71 15.54 -10.73 -6.55
N ARG A 72 14.72 -11.23 -7.49
CA ARG A 72 14.71 -10.72 -8.88
C ARG A 72 14.21 -9.27 -8.96
N TYR A 73 13.20 -8.91 -8.17
CA TYR A 73 12.73 -7.52 -8.08
C TYR A 73 13.80 -6.58 -7.54
N GLU A 74 14.54 -6.98 -6.49
CA GLU A 74 15.64 -6.16 -5.94
C GLU A 74 16.76 -5.94 -6.98
N GLN A 75 17.09 -6.97 -7.76
CA GLN A 75 18.03 -6.84 -8.88
C GLN A 75 17.54 -5.87 -9.95
N LEU A 76 16.28 -5.98 -10.37
CA LEU A 76 15.69 -5.07 -11.37
C LEU A 76 15.66 -3.61 -10.88
N LEU A 77 15.33 -3.38 -9.62
CA LEU A 77 15.39 -2.03 -9.03
C LEU A 77 16.82 -1.47 -9.07
N THR A 78 17.82 -2.31 -8.77
CA THR A 78 19.24 -1.93 -8.84
C THR A 78 19.67 -1.62 -10.27
N GLU A 79 19.28 -2.43 -11.25
CA GLU A 79 19.55 -2.20 -12.68
C GLU A 79 18.90 -0.90 -13.19
N LEU A 80 17.64 -0.64 -12.82
CA LEU A 80 16.92 0.57 -13.21
C LEU A 80 17.51 1.84 -12.56
N GLN A 81 17.99 1.74 -11.32
CA GLN A 81 18.71 2.81 -10.65
C GLN A 81 20.07 3.09 -11.31
N ALA A 82 20.82 2.05 -11.67
CA ALA A 82 22.10 2.17 -12.37
C ALA A 82 21.92 2.78 -13.78
N ALA A 83 20.81 2.50 -14.45
CA ALA A 83 20.45 3.09 -15.74
C ALA A 83 19.99 4.55 -15.67
N GLY A 84 19.94 5.17 -14.48
CA GLY A 84 19.45 6.54 -14.30
C GLY A 84 17.98 6.72 -14.65
N SER A 85 17.22 5.62 -14.77
CA SER A 85 15.81 5.62 -15.23
C SER A 85 14.82 5.85 -14.10
N ILE A 86 15.29 5.88 -12.85
CA ILE A 86 14.50 6.18 -11.66
C ILE A 86 15.19 7.28 -10.87
N GLU A 87 14.70 8.52 -10.97
CA GLU A 87 15.01 9.55 -9.98
C GLU A 87 14.23 9.21 -8.70
N PHE A 88 14.94 8.70 -7.68
CA PHE A 88 14.51 8.50 -6.29
C PHE A 88 13.03 8.11 -6.08
N TYR A 89 12.74 6.81 -6.03
CA TYR A 89 11.55 6.32 -5.34
C TYR A 89 11.79 6.39 -3.82
N GLU A 90 11.14 7.33 -3.13
CA GLU A 90 11.05 7.27 -1.66
C GLU A 90 10.21 6.06 -1.24
N PRO A 91 10.74 5.14 -0.41
CA PRO A 91 9.99 4.01 0.12
C PRO A 91 8.81 4.53 0.96
N GLY A 92 7.60 4.51 0.39
CA GLY A 92 6.39 5.02 1.06
C GLY A 92 5.41 5.76 0.14
N THR A 93 5.80 6.08 -1.09
CA THR A 93 4.94 6.80 -2.04
C THR A 93 4.43 5.84 -3.12
N LEU A 94 3.67 4.82 -2.72
CA LEU A 94 2.93 3.99 -3.67
C LEU A 94 1.68 4.76 -4.13
N LEU A 95 1.50 4.88 -5.44
CA LEU A 95 0.21 5.23 -6.04
C LEU A 95 -0.84 4.20 -5.59
N PRO A 96 -2.08 4.60 -5.29
CA PRO A 96 -3.13 3.65 -4.98
C PRO A 96 -3.53 2.94 -6.27
N LEU A 97 -3.05 1.71 -6.47
CA LEU A 97 -3.74 0.77 -7.34
C LEU A 97 -5.15 0.58 -6.78
N HIS A 98 -6.17 0.77 -7.61
CA HIS A 98 -7.55 0.71 -7.18
C HIS A 98 -7.86 -0.73 -6.69
N PRO A 99 -8.44 -0.93 -5.49
CA PRO A 99 -8.60 -2.26 -4.89
C PRO A 99 -9.41 -3.26 -5.73
N SER A 100 -10.21 -2.77 -6.69
CA SER A 100 -11.02 -3.61 -7.57
C SER A 100 -10.24 -4.32 -8.67
N GLU A 101 -8.97 -3.97 -8.91
CA GLU A 101 -8.09 -4.70 -9.86
C GLU A 101 -7.28 -5.82 -9.20
N LEU A 102 -7.31 -5.91 -7.85
CA LEU A 102 -6.64 -6.96 -7.06
C LEU A 102 -7.50 -8.22 -6.84
N ILE A 103 -8.64 -8.34 -7.53
CA ILE A 103 -9.57 -9.47 -7.41
C ILE A 103 -9.35 -10.46 -8.56
N THR A 104 -8.11 -10.94 -8.71
CA THR A 104 -7.77 -12.27 -9.26
C THR A 104 -6.40 -12.64 -8.71
N ASP A 105 -6.19 -13.93 -8.41
CA ASP A 105 -5.08 -14.52 -7.64
C ASP A 105 -3.81 -13.63 -7.51
N PRO A 106 -3.44 -13.16 -6.29
CA PRO A 106 -2.34 -12.22 -6.07
C PRO A 106 -0.95 -12.78 -6.44
N ILE A 107 -0.88 -14.06 -6.82
CA ILE A 107 0.36 -14.78 -7.17
C ILE A 107 0.58 -14.81 -8.70
N VAL A 108 -0.46 -14.58 -9.50
CA VAL A 108 -0.43 -14.85 -10.95
C VAL A 108 0.02 -13.65 -11.78
N ASP A 109 -0.11 -12.40 -11.30
CA ASP A 109 0.14 -11.24 -12.18
C ASP A 109 1.35 -10.34 -11.81
N MET A 110 2.26 -10.81 -10.96
CA MET A 110 3.51 -10.08 -10.69
C MET A 110 4.42 -10.00 -11.94
N ASP A 111 4.49 -11.08 -12.71
CA ASP A 111 5.26 -11.12 -13.96
C ASP A 111 4.63 -10.21 -15.03
N ARG A 112 3.29 -10.11 -15.08
CA ARG A 112 2.58 -9.19 -15.98
C ARG A 112 2.70 -7.73 -15.56
N ILE A 113 2.69 -7.44 -14.25
CA ILE A 113 2.98 -6.10 -13.73
C ILE A 113 4.41 -5.69 -14.09
N ALA A 114 5.38 -6.60 -13.94
CA ALA A 114 6.76 -6.36 -14.35
C ALA A 114 6.86 -6.11 -15.87
N GLU A 115 6.16 -6.89 -16.68
CA GLU A 115 6.11 -6.71 -18.14
C GLU A 115 5.47 -5.36 -18.53
N GLN A 116 4.38 -4.95 -17.87
CA GLN A 116 3.76 -3.63 -18.07
C GLN A 116 4.68 -2.48 -17.68
N ILE A 117 5.39 -2.59 -16.55
CA ILE A 117 6.37 -1.57 -16.10
C ILE A 117 7.50 -1.46 -17.12
N MET A 118 8.03 -2.58 -17.59
CA MET A 118 9.11 -2.61 -18.59
C MET A 118 8.65 -2.08 -19.95
N GLU A 119 7.45 -2.44 -20.40
CA GLU A 119 6.86 -1.93 -21.64
C GLU A 119 6.60 -0.42 -21.56
N TYR A 120 6.15 0.07 -20.41
CA TYR A 120 5.98 1.50 -20.16
C TYR A 120 7.33 2.25 -20.15
N ALA A 121 8.37 1.70 -19.50
CA ALA A 121 9.70 2.27 -19.50
C ALA A 121 10.31 2.33 -20.90
N LYS A 122 10.13 1.26 -21.69
CA LYS A 122 10.54 1.19 -23.09
C LYS A 122 9.79 2.19 -23.96
N ALA A 123 8.47 2.29 -23.81
CA ALA A 123 7.66 3.28 -24.52
C ALA A 123 8.08 4.71 -24.17
N ARG A 124 8.43 4.98 -22.90
CA ARG A 124 8.96 6.27 -22.46
C ARG A 124 10.35 6.58 -23.06
N ALA A 125 11.22 5.58 -23.18
CA ALA A 125 12.54 5.74 -23.81
C ALA A 125 12.45 5.93 -25.34
N MET A 126 11.43 5.37 -25.98
CA MET A 126 11.17 5.50 -27.41
C MET A 126 10.33 6.72 -27.80
N ALA A 127 9.67 7.38 -26.83
CA ALA A 127 8.95 8.61 -27.09
C ALA A 127 9.93 9.74 -27.44
N PRO A 128 9.73 10.48 -28.54
CA PRO A 128 10.56 11.63 -28.85
C PRO A 128 10.48 12.63 -27.69
N PRO A 129 11.57 13.35 -27.35
CA PRO A 129 11.62 14.30 -26.22
C PRO A 129 10.59 15.45 -26.28
N SER A 130 9.75 15.49 -27.31
CA SER A 130 8.65 16.44 -27.52
C SER A 130 7.31 16.05 -26.86
N LEU A 131 7.13 14.84 -26.33
CA LEU A 131 5.85 14.42 -25.69
C LEU A 131 5.81 14.57 -24.16
N ALA A 132 6.94 14.80 -23.50
CA ALA A 132 6.98 15.14 -22.07
C ALA A 132 6.39 16.54 -21.76
N ALA A 133 5.96 17.28 -22.78
CA ALA A 133 5.42 18.63 -22.70
C ALA A 133 4.05 18.80 -23.37
N LEU A 134 3.20 17.77 -23.42
CA LEU A 134 1.80 17.99 -23.80
C LEU A 134 0.97 18.47 -22.60
N PRO A 135 0.44 19.71 -22.61
CA PRO A 135 -0.54 20.12 -21.62
C PRO A 135 -1.82 19.27 -21.78
N SER A 136 -2.25 18.68 -20.67
CA SER A 136 -3.48 17.88 -20.56
C SER A 136 -4.67 18.61 -21.20
N ALA A 137 -5.21 18.03 -22.26
CA ALA A 137 -6.29 18.60 -23.04
C ALA A 137 -7.64 18.46 -22.30
N ALA A 138 -8.36 19.58 -22.26
CA ALA A 138 -9.78 19.73 -21.97
C ALA A 138 -10.25 19.67 -20.50
N SER A 139 -10.02 20.76 -19.76
CA SER A 139 -11.06 21.27 -18.86
C SER A 139 -11.22 22.78 -19.03
N LYS A 140 -12.40 23.22 -19.46
CA LYS A 140 -12.77 24.65 -19.50
C LYS A 140 -12.83 25.16 -18.06
N GLY A 141 -11.79 25.89 -17.65
CA GLY A 141 -11.66 26.50 -16.33
C GLY A 141 -10.60 25.88 -15.43
N SER A 142 -9.54 25.27 -15.99
CA SER A 142 -8.42 24.77 -15.18
C SER A 142 -7.87 25.92 -14.31
N SER A 143 -8.04 25.78 -13.00
CA SER A 143 -7.42 26.68 -12.04
C SER A 143 -5.92 26.79 -12.35
N LYS A 144 -5.35 28.00 -12.24
CA LYS A 144 -3.90 28.24 -12.41
C LYS A 144 -3.02 27.35 -11.52
N LEU A 145 -3.61 26.71 -10.51
CA LEU A 145 -2.94 25.85 -9.56
C LEU A 145 -3.18 24.37 -9.89
N THR A 146 -2.09 23.61 -9.84
CA THR A 146 -2.08 22.15 -9.96
C THR A 146 -2.57 21.47 -8.68
N PRO A 147 -3.01 20.19 -8.73
CA PRO A 147 -3.38 19.43 -7.53
C PRO A 147 -2.25 19.33 -6.50
N ALA A 148 -1.00 19.20 -6.96
CA ALA A 148 0.17 19.18 -6.09
C ALA A 148 0.33 20.51 -5.33
N GLN A 149 0.16 21.65 -6.02
CA GLN A 149 0.18 22.96 -5.37
C GLN A 149 -0.96 23.14 -4.37
N HIS A 150 -2.16 22.58 -4.63
CA HIS A 150 -3.25 22.60 -3.65
C HIS A 150 -2.90 21.83 -2.37
N ALA A 151 -2.26 20.67 -2.48
CA ALA A 151 -1.82 19.89 -1.33
C ALA A 151 -0.78 20.67 -0.50
N GLU A 152 0.19 21.28 -1.17
CA GLU A 152 1.24 22.07 -0.53
C GLU A 152 0.70 23.32 0.18
N ILE A 153 -0.22 24.06 -0.45
CA ILE A 153 -0.90 25.20 0.16
C ILE A 153 -1.63 24.78 1.44
N ARG A 154 -2.35 23.64 1.43
CA ARG A 154 -3.05 23.14 2.62
C ARG A 154 -2.08 22.73 3.73
N ARG A 155 -0.99 22.07 3.38
CA ARG A 155 0.06 21.66 4.33
C ARG A 155 0.64 22.88 5.04
N ARG A 156 1.05 23.90 4.28
CA ARG A 156 1.64 25.14 4.84
C ARG A 156 0.64 25.97 5.63
N ALA A 157 -0.60 26.06 5.17
CA ALA A 157 -1.67 26.71 5.94
C ALA A 157 -1.95 25.97 7.26
N GLY A 158 -1.89 24.63 7.27
CA GLY A 158 -2.01 23.80 8.48
C GLY A 158 -0.87 24.04 9.49
N ASN A 159 0.31 24.43 9.00
CA ASN A 159 1.45 24.84 9.83
C ASN A 159 1.34 26.29 10.36
N GLY A 160 0.21 26.97 10.13
CA GLY A 160 -0.03 28.33 10.62
C GLY A 160 0.54 29.45 9.74
N GLU A 161 0.99 29.15 8.52
CA GLU A 161 1.48 30.18 7.62
C GLU A 161 0.36 31.10 7.12
N SER A 162 0.64 32.40 7.01
CA SER A 162 -0.38 33.38 6.64
C SER A 162 -0.84 33.22 5.19
N GLN A 163 -2.15 33.31 4.96
CA GLN A 163 -2.74 33.15 3.62
C GLN A 163 -2.26 34.23 2.64
N THR A 164 -1.93 35.43 3.13
CA THR A 164 -1.37 36.52 2.32
C THR A 164 0.01 36.19 1.79
N LYS A 165 0.87 35.55 2.60
CA LYS A 165 2.20 35.13 2.18
C LYS A 165 2.11 34.02 1.12
N LEU A 166 1.25 33.03 1.35
CA LEU A 166 0.99 31.96 0.38
C LEU A 166 0.42 32.52 -0.94
N ALA A 167 -0.47 33.51 -0.88
CA ALA A 167 -1.02 34.16 -2.06
C ALA A 167 0.07 34.83 -2.92
N ALA A 168 0.99 35.55 -2.29
CA ALA A 168 2.12 36.19 -2.98
C ALA A 168 3.07 35.16 -3.60
N GLU A 169 3.38 34.09 -2.87
CA GLU A 169 4.32 33.05 -3.32
C GLU A 169 3.78 32.23 -4.50
N PHE A 170 2.49 31.87 -4.46
CA PHE A 170 1.85 31.08 -5.52
C PHE A 170 1.22 31.93 -6.63
N GLY A 171 1.33 33.26 -6.57
CA GLY A 171 0.80 34.17 -7.59
C GLY A 171 -0.73 34.13 -7.73
N VAL A 172 -1.44 33.93 -6.62
CA VAL A 172 -2.92 33.84 -6.59
C VAL A 172 -3.51 34.85 -5.61
N SER A 173 -4.81 35.09 -5.70
CA SER A 173 -5.48 35.99 -4.76
C SER A 173 -5.68 35.31 -3.39
N GLN A 174 -5.60 36.08 -2.30
CA GLN A 174 -5.86 35.57 -0.95
C GLN A 174 -7.24 34.90 -0.79
N PRO A 175 -8.33 35.38 -1.44
CA PRO A 175 -9.61 34.66 -1.44
C PRO A 175 -9.54 33.27 -2.09
N ALA A 176 -8.67 33.06 -3.10
CA ALA A 176 -8.48 31.75 -3.71
C ALA A 176 -7.82 30.77 -2.73
N ILE A 177 -6.76 31.20 -2.04
CA ILE A 177 -6.14 30.42 -0.94
C ILE A 177 -7.18 30.06 0.12
N SER A 178 -8.00 31.03 0.53
CA SER A 178 -9.05 30.82 1.52
C SER A 178 -10.10 29.78 1.07
N LYS A 179 -10.42 29.69 -0.23
CA LYS A 179 -11.30 28.64 -0.78
C LYS A 179 -10.63 27.26 -0.75
N ILE A 180 -9.34 27.20 -1.09
CA ILE A 180 -8.54 25.96 -1.08
C ILE A 180 -8.42 25.39 0.33
N CYS A 181 -8.13 26.25 1.33
CA CYS A 181 -7.99 25.83 2.73
C CYS A 181 -9.33 25.41 3.34
N ARG A 182 -10.44 26.07 2.98
CA ARG A 182 -11.79 25.68 3.43
C ARG A 182 -12.29 24.38 2.81
N GLY A 183 -11.57 23.81 1.84
CA GLY A 183 -11.97 22.58 1.15
C GLY A 183 -13.27 22.74 0.35
N LYS A 184 -13.77 23.97 0.15
CA LYS A 184 -14.99 24.21 -0.60
C LYS A 184 -14.65 23.92 -2.06
N LYS A 185 -15.06 22.75 -2.56
CA LYS A 185 -15.02 22.43 -3.99
C LYS A 185 -15.61 23.62 -4.72
N THR A 186 -14.78 24.41 -5.40
CA THR A 186 -15.28 25.40 -6.34
C THR A 186 -16.05 24.58 -7.36
N ALA A 187 -17.37 24.75 -7.41
CA ALA A 187 -18.26 24.01 -8.30
C ALA A 187 -18.07 24.46 -9.76
N SER A 188 -16.85 24.35 -10.27
CA SER A 188 -16.53 24.45 -11.70
C SER A 188 -16.48 23.04 -12.30
N GLY A 189 -17.47 22.22 -11.97
CA GLY A 189 -17.87 21.10 -12.82
C GLY A 189 -19.06 21.58 -13.65
N PRO A 190 -19.16 21.27 -14.95
CA PRO A 190 -20.30 21.69 -15.75
C PRO A 190 -21.60 21.18 -15.12
N ALA A 191 -22.55 22.08 -14.89
CA ALA A 191 -23.86 21.76 -14.37
C ALA A 191 -24.62 20.91 -15.41
N LEU A 192 -24.50 19.59 -15.32
CA LEU A 192 -25.32 18.62 -16.08
C LEU A 192 -26.70 18.40 -15.45
N ALA A 193 -27.21 19.34 -14.65
CA ALA A 193 -28.41 19.15 -13.83
C ALA A 193 -29.58 20.10 -14.20
N SER A 194 -29.72 20.49 -15.47
CA SER A 194 -30.89 21.29 -15.92
C SER A 194 -31.60 20.75 -17.16
N TRP A 195 -31.48 19.45 -17.47
CA TRP A 195 -32.32 18.83 -18.51
C TRP A 195 -33.29 17.82 -17.88
N ILE A 196 -34.35 18.35 -17.29
CA ILE A 196 -35.62 17.64 -17.08
C ILE A 196 -36.69 18.53 -17.72
N PRO A 197 -37.30 18.14 -18.85
CA PRO A 197 -38.49 18.82 -19.35
C PRO A 197 -39.65 18.56 -18.38
N ARG A 198 -40.51 19.56 -18.22
CA ARG A 198 -41.62 19.64 -17.26
C ARG A 198 -42.60 18.48 -17.33
#